data_AF-A0A2Y9B2S9-F1
#
_entry.id   AF-A0A2Y9B2S9-F1
#
_cell.length_a   1.000
_cell.length_b   1.000
_cell.length_c   1.000
_cell.angle_alpha   90.00
_cell.angle_beta   90.00
_cell.angle_gamma   90.00
#
_symmetry.space_group_name_H-M   'P 1'
#
loop_
_entity.id
_entity.type
_entity.pdbx_description
1 polymer ?
#
loop_
_entity_poly.entity_id
_entity_poly.type
_entity_poly.pdbx_seq_one_letter_code
_entity_poly.pdbx_strand_id
1 'polypeptide(L)'
;MLISEPIDAVVMWVDGSDPAFLASQDAALKAERAKGRKIVVSAARHRDNGELRYTLRALLHNAPWLRRIHIVTNGQVPDWLEFDGDRIRHVTHAEIFPDPEMLPNFNTFAIESCLHRIPGLSETFLRLSDDFFIGRPVTAAEILGAAGTGHLVFHGGVSAKPKTRYQRQIARNADLFEARMGLRPGVNYAHAPQLRSKTLFEAFAATFAEEIAQTRGHRFRDEADIIPLFLYPYFHMMKLRPEAAVEVAQGRSAGDFRVVERIFNKIYMQVLVGGTERDWRGRMRQVSDRRPLFFNVNDQFTKDDYEVELAAMIDFLERMFPDPIPQERD
;
A
#
# COMPACT_ATOMS: atom_id res chain seq x y z
N MET A 1 -7.12 -23.82 11.77
CA MET A 1 -5.68 -23.67 12.06
C MET A 1 -5.57 -22.67 13.19
N LEU A 2 -5.06 -23.07 14.37
CA LEU A 2 -4.75 -22.10 15.42
C LEU A 2 -3.65 -21.19 14.89
N ILE A 3 -3.86 -19.88 14.94
CA ILE A 3 -2.85 -18.89 14.57
C ILE A 3 -1.78 -18.97 15.67
N SER A 4 -0.61 -19.51 15.36
CA SER A 4 0.46 -19.66 16.36
C SER A 4 1.28 -18.38 16.56
N GLU A 5 1.22 -17.43 15.63
CA GLU A 5 2.01 -16.20 15.67
C GLU A 5 1.14 -14.94 15.49
N PRO A 6 1.43 -13.85 16.22
CA PRO A 6 0.68 -12.61 16.08
C PRO A 6 0.85 -12.01 14.68
N ILE A 7 -0.18 -11.31 14.22
CA ILE A 7 -0.17 -10.55 12.97
C ILE A 7 -0.40 -9.08 13.29
N ASP A 8 0.52 -8.22 12.85
CA ASP A 8 0.36 -6.77 12.95
C ASP A 8 -0.21 -6.19 11.64
N ALA A 9 -0.68 -4.95 11.68
CA ALA A 9 -0.93 -4.13 10.51
C ALA A 9 0.08 -2.98 10.47
N VAL A 10 0.47 -2.58 9.26
CA VAL A 10 1.35 -1.44 8.99
C VAL A 10 0.62 -0.54 7.99
N VAL A 11 0.19 0.63 8.43
CA VAL A 11 -0.53 1.62 7.61
C VAL A 11 0.42 2.76 7.30
N MET A 12 0.63 3.03 6.01
CA MET A 12 1.40 4.19 5.57
C MET A 12 0.46 5.40 5.43
N TRP A 13 0.84 6.55 5.99
CA TRP A 13 0.05 7.77 5.92
C TRP A 13 0.94 9.02 5.83
N VAL A 14 0.42 10.06 5.19
CA VAL A 14 1.05 11.37 5.02
C VAL A 14 -0.03 12.44 4.96
N ASP A 15 0.20 13.56 5.63
CA ASP A 15 -0.63 14.76 5.46
C ASP A 15 0.14 15.82 4.66
N GLY A 16 -0.23 16.01 3.41
CA GLY A 16 0.39 16.98 2.52
C GLY A 16 0.03 18.43 2.81
N SER A 17 -0.87 18.69 3.76
CA SER A 17 -1.24 20.04 4.23
C SER A 17 -0.41 20.51 5.43
N ASP A 18 0.28 19.58 6.11
CA ASP A 18 1.16 19.88 7.25
C ASP A 18 2.27 20.88 6.85
N PRO A 19 2.38 22.04 7.53
CA PRO A 19 3.38 23.06 7.19
C PRO A 19 4.84 22.59 7.33
N ALA A 20 5.14 21.73 8.32
CA ALA A 20 6.48 21.19 8.50
C ALA A 20 6.83 20.17 7.42
N PHE A 21 5.85 19.33 7.02
CA PHE A 21 6.00 18.44 5.87
C PHE A 21 6.28 19.21 4.59
N LEU A 22 5.48 20.24 4.29
CA LEU A 22 5.63 21.08 3.10
C LEU A 22 6.98 21.79 3.07
N ALA A 23 7.40 22.41 4.18
CA ALA A 23 8.70 23.07 4.28
C ALA A 23 9.87 22.09 4.06
N SER A 24 9.77 20.90 4.65
CA SER A 24 10.75 19.82 4.50
C SER A 24 10.83 19.31 3.05
N GLN A 25 9.68 19.15 2.39
CA GLN A 25 9.58 18.74 1.00
C GLN A 25 10.17 19.79 0.05
N ASP A 26 9.84 21.06 0.26
CA ASP A 26 10.35 22.16 -0.57
C ASP A 26 11.87 22.31 -0.46
N ALA A 27 12.42 22.19 0.75
CA ALA A 27 13.86 22.22 0.96
C ALA A 27 14.57 21.07 0.22
N ALA A 28 14.05 19.84 0.35
CA ALA A 28 14.60 18.68 -0.34
C ALA A 28 14.47 18.80 -1.87
N LEU A 29 13.34 19.31 -2.36
CA LEU A 29 13.10 19.51 -3.79
C LEU A 29 14.07 20.54 -4.38
N LYS A 30 14.31 21.66 -3.67
CA LYS A 30 15.29 22.68 -4.07
C LYS A 30 16.70 22.07 -4.12
N ALA A 31 17.10 21.31 -3.12
CA ALA A 31 18.41 20.65 -3.06
C ALA A 31 18.60 19.67 -4.22
N GLU A 32 17.62 18.82 -4.53
CA GLU A 32 17.73 17.86 -5.63
C GLU A 32 17.70 18.53 -7.01
N ARG A 33 16.94 19.63 -7.17
CA ARG A 33 16.96 20.44 -8.40
C ARG A 33 18.29 21.15 -8.61
N ALA A 34 18.94 21.61 -7.53
CA ALA A 34 20.29 22.18 -7.60
C ALA A 34 21.35 21.16 -8.08
N LYS A 35 21.11 19.86 -7.86
CA LYS A 35 21.91 18.75 -8.42
C LYS A 35 21.56 18.42 -9.88
N GLY A 36 20.67 19.19 -10.52
CA GLY A 36 20.25 18.99 -11.91
C GLY A 36 19.15 17.94 -12.12
N ARG A 37 18.56 17.39 -11.05
CA ARG A 37 17.48 16.40 -11.19
C ARG A 37 16.16 17.04 -11.61
N LYS A 38 15.51 16.43 -12.60
CA LYS A 38 14.18 16.83 -13.08
C LYS A 38 13.09 16.12 -12.30
N ILE A 39 12.73 16.66 -11.14
CA ILE A 39 11.71 16.09 -10.25
C ILE A 39 10.35 16.73 -10.49
N VAL A 40 9.35 15.87 -10.70
CA VAL A 40 7.94 16.23 -10.78
C VAL A 40 7.25 15.80 -9.48
N VAL A 41 6.85 16.80 -8.70
CA VAL A 41 6.01 16.66 -7.52
C VAL A 41 4.55 16.88 -7.93
N SER A 42 3.64 16.13 -7.32
CA SER A 42 2.20 16.29 -7.49
C SER A 42 1.57 16.31 -6.12
N ALA A 43 0.82 17.37 -5.79
CA ALA A 43 0.11 17.50 -4.52
C ALA A 43 -0.82 16.30 -4.26
N ALA A 44 -1.40 15.73 -5.31
CA ALA A 44 -2.25 14.55 -5.21
C ALA A 44 -1.53 13.31 -4.65
N ARG A 45 -0.19 13.25 -4.64
CA ARG A 45 0.55 12.10 -4.08
C ARG A 45 0.63 12.10 -2.56
N HIS A 46 0.37 13.24 -1.93
CA HIS A 46 0.50 13.44 -0.49
C HIS A 46 -0.79 14.01 0.11
N ARG A 47 -1.90 14.00 -0.64
CA ARG A 47 -3.17 14.53 -0.14
C ARG A 47 -3.73 13.58 0.91
N ASP A 48 -4.04 14.12 2.08
CA ASP A 48 -4.88 13.45 3.06
C ASP A 48 -6.33 13.93 2.86
N ASN A 49 -7.27 13.00 2.75
CA ASN A 49 -8.69 13.34 2.73
C ASN A 49 -9.42 12.79 3.97
N GLY A 50 -8.71 12.21 4.95
CA GLY A 50 -9.29 11.63 6.15
C GLY A 50 -9.58 10.12 6.04
N GLU A 51 -9.11 9.44 4.99
CA GLU A 51 -9.29 8.00 4.80
C GLU A 51 -8.69 7.18 5.97
N LEU A 52 -7.57 7.64 6.54
CA LEU A 52 -6.88 6.98 7.65
C LEU A 52 -7.83 6.65 8.82
N ARG A 53 -8.72 7.57 9.18
CA ARG A 53 -9.71 7.36 10.27
C ARG A 53 -10.53 6.10 10.00
N TYR A 54 -11.05 5.99 8.79
CA TYR A 54 -11.88 4.87 8.38
C TYR A 54 -11.09 3.58 8.18
N THR A 55 -9.82 3.67 7.75
CA THR A 55 -8.93 2.50 7.71
C THR A 55 -8.69 1.94 9.10
N LEU A 56 -8.49 2.78 10.11
CA LEU A 56 -8.33 2.33 11.50
C LEU A 56 -9.61 1.72 12.05
N ARG A 57 -10.78 2.35 11.85
CA ARG A 57 -12.09 1.77 12.19
C ARG A 57 -12.28 0.41 11.50
N ALA A 58 -12.01 0.31 10.20
CA ALA A 58 -12.11 -0.93 9.45
C ALA A 58 -11.20 -2.02 10.03
N LEU A 59 -9.94 -1.71 10.34
CA LEU A 59 -9.01 -2.69 10.91
C LEU A 59 -9.44 -3.16 12.30
N LEU A 60 -9.82 -2.25 13.19
CA LEU A 60 -10.14 -2.58 14.59
C LEU A 60 -11.48 -3.32 14.73
N HIS A 61 -12.47 -2.98 13.92
CA HIS A 61 -13.78 -3.64 13.96
C HIS A 61 -13.81 -4.95 13.16
N ASN A 62 -13.15 -4.99 11.99
CA ASN A 62 -13.23 -6.15 11.11
C ASN A 62 -12.11 -7.18 11.31
N ALA A 63 -10.98 -6.79 11.91
CA ALA A 63 -9.88 -7.68 12.22
C ALA A 63 -9.35 -7.46 13.66
N PRO A 64 -10.20 -7.61 14.70
CA PRO A 64 -9.83 -7.31 16.08
C PRO A 64 -8.67 -8.19 16.60
N TRP A 65 -8.43 -9.35 15.97
CA TRP A 65 -7.34 -10.28 16.27
C TRP A 65 -5.96 -9.80 15.84
N LEU A 66 -5.86 -8.72 15.02
CA LEU A 66 -4.55 -8.08 14.79
C LEU A 66 -3.94 -7.77 16.14
N ARG A 67 -2.62 -7.87 16.30
CA ARG A 67 -1.96 -7.58 17.58
C ARG A 67 -1.75 -6.08 17.73
N ARG A 68 -1.03 -5.46 16.80
CA ARG A 68 -0.75 -4.01 16.77
C ARG A 68 -1.01 -3.41 15.39
N ILE A 69 -1.31 -2.12 15.37
CA ILE A 69 -1.35 -1.29 14.16
C ILE A 69 -0.21 -0.28 14.25
N HIS A 70 0.75 -0.37 13.34
CA HIS A 70 1.86 0.59 13.21
C HIS A 70 1.50 1.60 12.13
N ILE A 71 1.41 2.88 12.48
CA ILE A 71 1.17 3.95 11.52
C ILE A 71 2.51 4.60 11.19
N VAL A 72 2.94 4.45 9.95
CA VAL A 72 4.23 4.91 9.45
C VAL A 72 4.06 6.26 8.78
N THR A 73 4.71 7.28 9.34
CA THR A 73 4.57 8.68 8.88
C THR A 73 5.92 9.37 8.74
N ASN A 74 5.92 10.55 8.11
CA ASN A 74 7.08 11.44 8.06
C ASN A 74 7.25 12.27 9.35
N GLY A 75 6.92 11.69 10.52
CA GLY A 75 6.94 12.37 11.82
C GLY A 75 5.62 13.03 12.21
N GLN A 76 4.66 13.07 11.29
CA GLN A 76 3.34 13.67 11.47
C GLN A 76 2.46 12.82 12.38
N VAL A 77 1.59 13.50 13.14
CA VAL A 77 0.64 12.93 14.09
C VAL A 77 -0.72 13.57 13.81
N PRO A 78 -1.75 12.82 13.37
CA PRO A 78 -3.09 13.38 13.21
C PRO A 78 -3.62 13.91 14.55
N ASP A 79 -4.25 15.08 14.53
CA ASP A 79 -4.78 15.73 15.73
C ASP A 79 -5.89 14.93 16.43
N TRP A 80 -6.73 14.27 15.64
CA TRP A 80 -7.84 13.43 16.07
C TRP A 80 -7.44 12.05 16.59
N LEU A 81 -6.16 11.65 16.46
CA LEU A 81 -5.73 10.29 16.80
C LEU A 81 -4.82 10.26 18.02
N GLU A 82 -5.16 9.40 18.98
CA GLU A 82 -4.29 9.03 20.09
C GLU A 82 -3.43 7.81 19.79
N PHE A 83 -2.11 7.95 19.97
CA PHE A 83 -1.18 6.83 19.95
C PHE A 83 -0.98 6.29 21.37
N ASP A 84 -1.65 5.19 21.69
CA ASP A 84 -1.51 4.52 22.99
C ASP A 84 -0.19 3.72 23.13
N GLY A 85 0.51 3.48 22.02
CA GLY A 85 1.80 2.76 21.99
C GLY A 85 1.69 1.24 22.14
N ASP A 86 0.53 0.70 22.51
CA ASP A 86 0.32 -0.75 22.63
C ASP A 86 -0.51 -1.29 21.46
N ARG A 87 -1.70 -0.72 21.21
CA ARG A 87 -2.59 -1.10 20.12
C ARG A 87 -2.28 -0.32 18.86
N ILE A 88 -2.10 1.00 18.96
CA ILE A 88 -1.75 1.89 17.84
C ILE A 88 -0.42 2.56 18.15
N ARG A 89 0.58 2.22 17.34
CA ARG A 89 1.94 2.74 17.48
C ARG A 89 2.26 3.74 16.38
N HIS A 90 2.75 4.90 16.77
CA HIS A 90 3.38 5.84 15.86
C HIS A 90 4.78 5.33 15.50
N VAL A 91 5.06 5.26 14.20
CA VAL A 91 6.39 4.92 13.68
C VAL A 91 6.81 5.99 12.69
N THR A 92 7.99 6.56 12.90
CA THR A 92 8.53 7.58 12.00
C THR A 92 9.41 6.94 10.92
N HIS A 93 9.60 7.63 9.79
CA HIS A 93 10.59 7.23 8.79
C HIS A 93 12.01 7.08 9.38
N ALA A 94 12.36 7.89 10.38
CA ALA A 94 13.66 7.81 11.07
C ALA A 94 13.91 6.49 11.81
N GLU A 95 12.85 5.84 12.30
CA GLU A 95 12.96 4.55 12.99
C GLU A 95 13.26 3.38 12.02
N ILE A 96 12.92 3.51 10.74
CA ILE A 96 12.95 2.38 9.79
C ILE A 96 14.01 2.53 8.71
N PHE A 97 14.39 3.75 8.32
CA PHE A 97 15.41 3.94 7.30
C PHE A 97 16.78 3.48 7.80
N PRO A 98 17.56 2.72 6.98
CA PRO A 98 18.85 2.19 7.41
C PRO A 98 19.93 3.28 7.55
N ASP A 99 19.75 4.42 6.89
CA ASP A 99 20.69 5.51 6.86
C ASP A 99 19.93 6.85 7.02
N PRO A 100 20.23 7.62 8.07
CA PRO A 100 19.64 8.95 8.28
C PRO A 100 19.86 9.93 7.12
N GLU A 101 20.93 9.79 6.32
CA GLU A 101 21.20 10.66 5.18
C GLU A 101 20.17 10.52 4.04
N MET A 102 19.36 9.46 4.08
CA MET A 102 18.25 9.24 3.15
C MET A 102 16.98 10.05 3.51
N LEU A 103 16.98 10.74 4.66
CA LEU A 103 15.83 11.47 5.19
C LEU A 103 15.97 13.00 5.06
N PRO A 104 14.86 13.76 4.95
CA PRO A 104 13.49 13.30 4.74
C PRO A 104 13.29 12.59 3.40
N ASN A 105 12.35 11.64 3.36
CA ASN A 105 12.03 10.87 2.16
C ASN A 105 10.51 10.92 1.87
N PHE A 106 10.16 11.25 0.63
CA PHE A 106 8.77 11.43 0.14
C PHE A 106 8.38 10.37 -0.88
N ASN A 107 9.26 9.39 -1.09
CA ASN A 107 9.09 8.32 -2.05
C ASN A 107 8.47 7.10 -1.36
N THR A 108 7.19 6.85 -1.63
CA THR A 108 6.47 5.66 -1.14
C THR A 108 7.25 4.36 -1.38
N PHE A 109 7.96 4.22 -2.50
CA PHE A 109 8.72 2.99 -2.79
C PHE A 109 9.91 2.82 -1.85
N ALA A 110 10.61 3.91 -1.54
CA ALA A 110 11.68 3.95 -0.56
C ALA A 110 11.16 3.59 0.84
N ILE A 111 10.09 4.26 1.29
CA ILE A 111 9.48 4.04 2.61
C ILE A 111 8.99 2.60 2.73
N GLU A 112 8.28 2.11 1.72
CA GLU A 112 7.75 0.75 1.68
C GLU A 112 8.86 -0.32 1.74
N SER A 113 10.01 -0.04 1.14
CA SER A 113 11.18 -0.93 1.21
C SER A 113 11.75 -1.06 2.62
N CYS A 114 11.37 -0.21 3.56
CA CYS A 114 11.89 -0.18 4.93
C CYS A 114 10.92 -0.76 5.98
N LEU A 115 9.67 -1.07 5.64
CA LEU A 115 8.63 -1.43 6.63
C LEU A 115 8.98 -2.67 7.47
N HIS A 116 9.68 -3.66 6.91
CA HIS A 116 10.13 -4.86 7.65
C HIS A 116 11.10 -4.54 8.80
N ARG A 117 11.63 -3.31 8.86
CA ARG A 117 12.59 -2.85 9.87
C ARG A 117 11.91 -2.22 11.09
N ILE A 118 10.58 -2.13 11.12
CA ILE A 118 9.84 -1.57 12.27
C ILE A 118 10.22 -2.33 13.56
N PRO A 119 10.70 -1.64 14.61
CA PRO A 119 11.08 -2.30 15.86
C PRO A 119 9.89 -2.99 16.53
N GLY A 120 10.00 -4.29 16.79
CA GLY A 120 8.95 -5.08 17.44
C GLY A 120 7.80 -5.51 16.52
N LEU A 121 7.93 -5.33 15.21
CA LEU A 121 7.00 -5.87 14.20
C LEU A 121 6.95 -7.40 14.27
N SER A 122 5.76 -7.97 14.16
CA SER A 122 5.58 -9.42 14.03
C SER A 122 6.20 -9.97 12.74
N GLU A 123 6.53 -11.27 12.73
CA GLU A 123 7.05 -11.93 11.52
C GLU A 123 6.08 -11.80 10.35
N THR A 124 4.78 -11.95 10.62
CA THR A 124 3.72 -11.76 9.63
C THR A 124 2.98 -10.45 9.87
N PHE A 125 2.77 -9.63 8.84
CA PHE A 125 2.05 -8.38 8.96
C PHE A 125 1.27 -8.01 7.69
N LEU A 126 0.18 -7.27 7.85
CA LEU A 126 -0.54 -6.65 6.74
C LEU A 126 0.08 -5.29 6.40
N ARG A 127 0.50 -5.08 5.14
CA ARG A 127 0.88 -3.77 4.62
C ARG A 127 -0.33 -3.11 3.99
N LEU A 128 -0.63 -1.88 4.41
CA LEU A 128 -1.72 -1.04 3.93
C LEU A 128 -1.25 0.38 3.60
N SER A 129 -1.90 1.00 2.64
CA SER A 129 -2.01 2.46 2.57
C SER A 129 -3.25 2.89 3.37
N ASP A 130 -3.34 4.17 3.71
CA ASP A 130 -4.48 4.82 4.36
C ASP A 130 -5.78 4.79 3.55
N ASP A 131 -5.74 4.47 2.26
CA ASP A 131 -6.91 4.28 1.40
C ASP A 131 -7.34 2.81 1.25
N PHE A 132 -6.80 1.90 2.06
CA PHE A 132 -7.09 0.45 2.00
C PHE A 132 -7.95 0.00 3.17
N PHE A 133 -8.91 -0.88 2.88
CA PHE A 133 -9.92 -1.30 3.84
C PHE A 133 -10.13 -2.81 3.84
N ILE A 134 -10.45 -3.34 5.03
CA ILE A 134 -11.07 -4.65 5.19
C ILE A 134 -12.59 -4.41 5.25
N GLY A 135 -13.34 -4.96 4.29
CA GLY A 135 -14.74 -4.55 4.08
C GLY A 135 -15.78 -5.26 4.92
N ARG A 136 -15.41 -6.32 5.64
CA ARG A 136 -16.28 -7.11 6.53
C ARG A 136 -15.49 -7.75 7.65
N PRO A 137 -16.13 -8.17 8.76
CA PRO A 137 -15.48 -8.97 9.78
C PRO A 137 -14.84 -10.23 9.17
N VAL A 138 -13.59 -10.49 9.57
CA VAL A 138 -12.79 -11.62 9.10
C VAL A 138 -12.00 -12.25 10.23
N THR A 139 -11.73 -13.54 10.09
CA THR A 139 -10.76 -14.24 10.92
C THR A 139 -9.35 -14.12 10.35
N ALA A 140 -8.31 -14.31 11.16
CA ALA A 140 -6.95 -14.33 10.61
C ALA A 140 -6.73 -15.53 9.67
N ALA A 141 -7.43 -16.64 9.88
CA ALA A 141 -7.40 -17.78 8.96
C ALA A 141 -7.92 -17.40 7.56
N GLU A 142 -8.95 -16.56 7.45
CA GLU A 142 -9.40 -16.02 6.16
C GLU A 142 -8.35 -15.12 5.53
N ILE A 143 -7.65 -14.27 6.30
CA ILE A 143 -6.59 -13.42 5.76
C ILE A 143 -5.39 -14.23 5.28
N LEU A 144 -4.98 -15.26 6.04
CA LEU A 144 -3.87 -16.15 5.71
C LEU A 144 -4.17 -17.04 4.49
N GLY A 145 -5.44 -17.28 4.17
CA GLY A 145 -5.85 -18.18 3.11
C GLY A 145 -5.56 -19.65 3.45
N ALA A 146 -5.92 -20.55 2.54
CA ALA A 146 -5.75 -22.00 2.74
C ALA A 146 -4.27 -22.41 2.75
N ALA A 147 -3.44 -21.71 1.97
CA ALA A 147 -2.00 -21.99 1.87
C ALA A 147 -1.14 -21.25 2.92
N GLY A 148 -1.73 -20.39 3.76
CA GLY A 148 -0.99 -19.54 4.70
C GLY A 148 -0.18 -18.43 4.04
N THR A 149 -0.34 -18.21 2.73
CA THR A 149 0.40 -17.24 1.93
C THR A 149 -0.31 -15.88 1.80
N GLY A 150 -1.53 -15.80 2.32
CA GLY A 150 -2.42 -14.67 2.15
C GLY A 150 -3.06 -14.58 0.77
N HIS A 151 -4.15 -13.81 0.71
CA HIS A 151 -4.80 -13.46 -0.55
C HIS A 151 -4.00 -12.37 -1.27
N LEU A 152 -3.39 -12.73 -2.41
CA LEU A 152 -2.70 -11.78 -3.28
C LEU A 152 -3.56 -11.50 -4.51
N VAL A 153 -3.84 -10.24 -4.78
CA VAL A 153 -4.70 -9.82 -5.87
C VAL A 153 -3.88 -9.14 -6.94
N PHE A 154 -4.04 -9.56 -8.18
CA PHE A 154 -3.31 -9.06 -9.34
C PHE A 154 -4.28 -8.47 -10.36
N HIS A 155 -3.89 -7.34 -10.92
CA HIS A 155 -4.67 -6.59 -11.90
C HIS A 155 -3.75 -5.77 -12.81
N GLY A 156 -4.16 -5.60 -14.07
CA GLY A 156 -3.43 -4.81 -15.05
C GLY A 156 -2.19 -5.54 -15.58
N GLY A 157 -1.83 -5.28 -16.83
CA GLY A 157 -0.70 -5.94 -17.49
C GLY A 157 0.60 -5.13 -17.43
N VAL A 158 1.71 -5.81 -17.68
CA VAL A 158 2.99 -5.16 -18.01
C VAL A 158 2.99 -4.82 -19.50
N SER A 159 3.07 -3.54 -19.84
CA SER A 159 3.01 -3.10 -21.24
C SER A 159 4.27 -3.48 -22.01
N ALA A 160 4.12 -4.14 -23.15
CA ALA A 160 5.22 -4.41 -24.08
C ALA A 160 5.76 -3.15 -24.80
N LYS A 161 4.99 -2.05 -24.79
CA LYS A 161 5.36 -0.77 -25.42
C LYS A 161 5.07 0.37 -24.44
N PRO A 162 5.85 0.49 -23.35
CA PRO A 162 5.55 1.43 -22.29
C PRO A 162 5.68 2.88 -22.77
N LYS A 163 4.62 3.67 -22.62
CA LYS A 163 4.55 5.07 -23.09
C LYS A 163 4.77 6.08 -21.97
N THR A 164 4.27 5.77 -20.77
CA THR A 164 4.38 6.65 -19.60
C THR A 164 5.59 6.28 -18.74
N ARG A 165 6.07 7.23 -17.93
CA ARG A 165 7.11 6.99 -16.92
C ARG A 165 6.77 5.80 -16.02
N TYR A 166 5.52 5.74 -15.57
CA TYR A 166 5.04 4.64 -14.73
C TYR A 166 5.06 3.29 -15.44
N GLN A 167 4.62 3.23 -16.70
CA GLN A 167 4.67 1.99 -17.49
C GLN A 167 6.11 1.53 -17.74
N ARG A 168 7.05 2.45 -17.99
CA ARG A 168 8.47 2.12 -18.17
C ARG A 168 9.10 1.60 -16.89
N GLN A 169 8.77 2.21 -15.75
CA GLN A 169 9.19 1.73 -14.44
C GLN A 169 8.69 0.30 -14.18
N ILE A 170 7.40 0.02 -14.43
CA ILE A 170 6.83 -1.34 -14.31
C ILE A 170 7.56 -2.33 -15.22
N ALA A 171 7.78 -1.98 -16.49
CA ALA A 171 8.49 -2.84 -17.43
C ALA A 171 9.90 -3.16 -16.95
N ARG A 172 10.67 -2.14 -16.53
CA ARG A 172 12.00 -2.30 -15.94
C ARG A 172 11.98 -3.21 -14.71
N ASN A 173 11.01 -3.04 -13.82
CA ASN A 173 10.86 -3.87 -12.63
C ASN A 173 10.60 -5.35 -12.99
N ALA A 174 9.79 -5.60 -14.02
CA ALA A 174 9.55 -6.96 -14.51
C ALA A 174 10.80 -7.57 -15.15
N ASP A 175 11.58 -6.79 -15.92
CA ASP A 175 12.83 -7.24 -16.53
C ASP A 175 13.90 -7.55 -15.47
N LEU A 176 14.00 -6.71 -14.41
CA LEU A 176 14.86 -6.98 -13.25
C LEU A 176 14.49 -8.29 -12.55
N PHE A 177 13.19 -8.51 -12.35
CA PHE A 177 12.70 -9.71 -11.70
C PHE A 177 12.99 -10.95 -12.55
N GLU A 178 12.80 -10.88 -13.88
CA GLU A 178 13.18 -11.95 -14.80
C GLU A 178 14.68 -12.26 -14.74
N ALA A 179 15.53 -11.24 -14.82
CA ALA A 179 16.98 -11.41 -14.76
C ALA A 179 17.45 -12.07 -13.45
N ARG A 180 16.78 -11.77 -12.33
CA ARG A 180 17.19 -12.26 -11.00
C ARG A 180 16.52 -13.57 -10.57
N MET A 181 15.30 -13.83 -11.05
CA MET A 181 14.44 -14.92 -10.58
C MET A 181 14.02 -15.89 -11.69
N GLY A 182 14.33 -15.62 -12.96
CA GLY A 182 14.02 -16.49 -14.10
C GLY A 182 12.53 -16.52 -14.49
N LEU A 183 11.72 -15.62 -13.94
CA LEU A 183 10.30 -15.48 -14.26
C LEU A 183 10.00 -14.02 -14.54
N ARG A 184 9.34 -13.71 -15.66
CA ARG A 184 8.92 -12.34 -15.94
C ARG A 184 7.48 -12.09 -15.48
N PRO A 185 7.22 -11.14 -14.57
CA PRO A 185 5.86 -10.70 -14.26
C PRO A 185 5.12 -10.22 -15.51
N GLY A 186 3.91 -10.75 -15.75
CA GLY A 186 3.03 -10.32 -16.84
C GLY A 186 1.82 -9.50 -16.38
N VAL A 187 1.47 -9.56 -15.09
CA VAL A 187 0.42 -8.75 -14.46
C VAL A 187 0.96 -8.02 -13.22
N ASN A 188 0.35 -6.90 -12.84
CA ASN A 188 0.75 -6.16 -11.65
C ASN A 188 -0.04 -6.62 -10.43
N TYR A 189 0.49 -6.35 -9.24
CA TYR A 189 -0.31 -6.43 -8.03
C TYR A 189 -1.38 -5.32 -8.03
N ALA A 190 -2.58 -5.62 -7.55
CA ALA A 190 -3.62 -4.62 -7.37
C ALA A 190 -3.26 -3.64 -6.23
N HIS A 191 -3.88 -2.47 -6.20
CA HIS A 191 -3.67 -1.49 -5.13
C HIS A 191 -4.45 -1.92 -3.87
N ALA A 192 -4.00 -3.02 -3.25
CA ALA A 192 -4.71 -3.75 -2.19
C ALA A 192 -3.81 -4.01 -0.98
N PRO A 193 -4.38 -4.30 0.21
CA PRO A 193 -3.64 -4.87 1.34
C PRO A 193 -2.78 -6.05 0.92
N GLN A 194 -1.61 -6.20 1.55
CA GLN A 194 -0.71 -7.30 1.26
C GLN A 194 -0.21 -7.94 2.55
N LEU A 195 -0.43 -9.25 2.69
CA LEU A 195 0.23 -10.02 3.74
C LEU A 195 1.72 -10.15 3.41
N ARG A 196 2.57 -9.82 4.39
CA ARG A 196 4.03 -9.86 4.27
C ARG A 196 4.64 -10.68 5.39
N SER A 197 5.80 -11.27 5.07
CA SER A 197 6.71 -11.86 6.04
C SER A 197 7.93 -10.96 6.13
N LYS A 198 8.35 -10.64 7.35
CA LYS A 198 9.57 -9.88 7.61
C LYS A 198 10.78 -10.60 7.02
N THR A 199 10.92 -11.89 7.31
CA THR A 199 12.02 -12.73 6.83
C THR A 199 12.06 -12.81 5.30
N LEU A 200 10.91 -13.03 4.65
CA LEU A 200 10.85 -13.05 3.19
C LEU A 200 11.14 -11.68 2.56
N PHE A 201 10.72 -10.59 3.21
CA PHE A 201 11.03 -9.25 2.71
C PHE A 201 12.51 -8.90 2.88
N GLU A 202 13.16 -9.33 3.96
CA GLU A 202 14.62 -9.23 4.11
C GLU A 202 15.35 -9.98 2.99
N ALA A 203 14.90 -11.20 2.67
CA ALA A 203 15.43 -11.98 1.55
C ALA A 203 15.18 -11.31 0.19
N PHE A 204 14.01 -10.71 -0.01
CA PHE A 204 13.70 -9.88 -1.19
C PHE A 204 14.66 -8.69 -1.28
N ALA A 205 14.84 -7.96 -0.18
CA ALA A 205 15.73 -6.81 -0.13
C ALA A 205 17.19 -7.20 -0.41
N ALA A 206 17.66 -8.34 0.10
CA ALA A 206 18.99 -8.87 -0.19
C ALA A 206 19.13 -9.33 -1.65
N THR A 207 18.07 -9.87 -2.24
CA THR A 207 18.05 -10.29 -3.65
C THR A 207 18.10 -9.09 -4.61
N PHE A 208 17.58 -7.93 -4.23
CA PHE A 208 17.61 -6.71 -5.04
C PHE A 208 18.37 -5.59 -4.31
N ALA A 209 19.49 -5.93 -3.66
CA ALA A 209 20.16 -5.04 -2.71
C ALA A 209 20.59 -3.70 -3.34
N GLU A 210 21.12 -3.73 -4.57
CA GLU A 210 21.54 -2.52 -5.28
C GLU A 210 20.35 -1.64 -5.62
N GLU A 211 19.28 -2.22 -6.18
CA GLU A 211 18.08 -1.49 -6.58
C GLU A 211 17.30 -0.96 -5.37
N ILE A 212 17.28 -1.72 -4.27
CA ILE A 212 16.68 -1.30 -3.00
C ILE A 212 17.48 -0.15 -2.39
N ALA A 213 18.81 -0.23 -2.37
CA ALA A 213 19.65 0.86 -1.89
C ALA A 213 19.47 2.13 -2.74
N GLN A 214 19.47 1.99 -4.07
CA GLN A 214 19.19 3.08 -5.00
C GLN A 214 17.82 3.71 -4.73
N THR A 215 16.78 2.87 -4.62
CA THR A 215 15.41 3.32 -4.37
C THR A 215 15.29 4.08 -3.05
N ARG A 216 15.93 3.57 -1.97
CA ARG A 216 15.95 4.24 -0.67
C ARG A 216 16.66 5.59 -0.69
N GLY A 217 17.70 5.73 -1.50
CA GLY A 217 18.41 7.00 -1.70
C GLY A 217 17.61 8.05 -2.48
N HIS A 218 16.57 7.64 -3.20
CA HIS A 218 15.70 8.56 -3.94
C HIS A 218 14.62 9.16 -3.04
N ARG A 219 14.82 10.42 -2.63
CA ARG A 219 13.87 11.21 -1.82
C ARG A 219 12.53 11.44 -2.51
N PHE A 220 12.52 11.43 -3.84
CA PHE A 220 11.33 11.53 -4.69
C PHE A 220 11.34 10.39 -5.70
N ARG A 221 10.15 9.87 -6.06
CA ARG A 221 10.01 8.75 -7.00
C ARG A 221 10.83 8.96 -8.28
N ASP A 222 11.69 7.99 -8.56
CA ASP A 222 12.50 7.87 -9.77
C ASP A 222 11.98 6.75 -10.69
N GLU A 223 12.25 6.82 -11.99
CA GLU A 223 11.87 5.74 -12.93
C GLU A 223 12.74 4.49 -12.70
N ALA A 224 13.92 4.66 -12.10
CA ALA A 224 14.81 3.59 -11.69
C ALA A 224 14.41 2.90 -10.36
N ASP A 225 13.39 3.39 -9.65
CA ASP A 225 13.01 2.76 -8.39
C ASP A 225 12.41 1.37 -8.60
N ILE A 226 12.73 0.47 -7.68
CA ILE A 226 11.99 -0.77 -7.51
C ILE A 226 10.62 -0.46 -6.89
N ILE A 227 9.57 -1.19 -7.26
CA ILE A 227 8.21 -1.06 -6.71
C ILE A 227 7.96 -2.29 -5.84
N PRO A 228 8.21 -2.23 -4.50
CA PRO A 228 8.04 -3.40 -3.65
C PRO A 228 6.62 -3.95 -3.67
N LEU A 229 5.60 -3.08 -3.72
CA LEU A 229 4.20 -3.48 -3.82
C LEU A 229 3.95 -4.49 -4.95
N PHE A 230 4.67 -4.37 -6.07
CA PHE A 230 4.46 -5.19 -7.26
C PHE A 230 5.41 -6.38 -7.34
N LEU A 231 6.68 -6.22 -6.95
CA LEU A 231 7.66 -7.29 -7.07
C LEU A 231 7.71 -8.24 -5.88
N TYR A 232 7.49 -7.75 -4.66
CA TYR A 232 7.46 -8.61 -3.47
C TYR A 232 6.43 -9.75 -3.58
N PRO A 233 5.18 -9.55 -4.05
CA PRO A 233 4.23 -10.66 -4.14
C PRO A 233 4.69 -11.76 -5.12
N TYR A 234 5.38 -11.41 -6.20
CA TYR A 234 6.03 -12.42 -7.06
C TYR A 234 7.19 -13.12 -6.34
N PHE A 235 8.02 -12.40 -5.59
CA PHE A 235 9.09 -13.01 -4.79
C PHE A 235 8.51 -13.99 -3.76
N HIS A 236 7.47 -13.57 -3.05
CA HIS A 236 6.75 -14.38 -2.08
C HIS A 236 6.19 -15.66 -2.70
N MET A 237 5.47 -15.55 -3.84
CA MET A 237 4.97 -16.73 -4.57
C MET A 237 6.13 -17.62 -5.05
N MET A 238 7.21 -17.07 -5.59
CA MET A 238 8.36 -17.85 -6.04
C MET A 238 9.03 -18.64 -4.90
N LYS A 239 9.01 -18.13 -3.67
CA LYS A 239 9.59 -18.81 -2.51
C LYS A 239 8.68 -19.87 -1.90
N LEU A 240 7.37 -19.68 -1.96
CA LEU A 240 6.42 -20.55 -1.28
C LEU A 240 5.68 -21.50 -2.24
N ARG A 241 5.35 -21.04 -3.45
CA ARG A 241 4.48 -21.68 -4.45
C ARG A 241 4.89 -21.32 -5.90
N PRO A 242 6.11 -21.70 -6.35
CA PRO A 242 6.67 -21.27 -7.63
C PRO A 242 5.81 -21.62 -8.84
N GLU A 243 5.09 -22.75 -8.82
CA GLU A 243 4.15 -23.14 -9.86
C GLU A 243 3.01 -22.13 -10.04
N ALA A 244 2.52 -21.57 -8.92
CA ALA A 244 1.48 -20.56 -8.94
C ALA A 244 1.99 -19.21 -9.46
N ALA A 245 3.26 -18.88 -9.20
CA ALA A 245 3.89 -17.67 -9.74
C ALA A 245 3.90 -17.67 -11.27
N VAL A 246 4.16 -18.83 -11.89
CA VAL A 246 4.15 -19.01 -13.35
C VAL A 246 2.73 -18.78 -13.91
N GLU A 247 1.70 -19.36 -13.27
CA GLU A 247 0.31 -19.16 -13.70
C GLU A 247 -0.11 -17.69 -13.60
N VAL A 248 0.20 -17.04 -12.48
CA VAL A 248 -0.13 -15.63 -12.25
C VAL A 248 0.61 -14.73 -13.24
N ALA A 249 1.90 -14.97 -13.51
CA ALA A 249 2.66 -14.25 -14.52
C ALA A 249 2.00 -14.32 -15.91
N GLN A 250 1.27 -15.40 -16.21
CA GLN A 250 0.53 -15.59 -17.45
C GLN A 250 -0.93 -15.08 -17.38
N GLY A 251 -1.29 -14.37 -16.31
CA GLY A 251 -2.62 -13.79 -16.12
C GLY A 251 -3.68 -14.78 -15.62
N ARG A 252 -3.30 -15.96 -15.10
CA ARG A 252 -4.22 -16.95 -14.54
C ARG A 252 -4.22 -16.92 -13.02
N SER A 253 -5.38 -17.14 -12.42
CA SER A 253 -5.50 -17.30 -10.96
C SER A 253 -5.01 -18.69 -10.52
N ALA A 254 -4.32 -18.77 -9.39
CA ALA A 254 -3.82 -20.02 -8.81
C ALA A 254 -4.05 -20.05 -7.29
N GLY A 255 -5.03 -20.84 -6.83
CA GLY A 255 -5.36 -20.93 -5.41
C GLY A 255 -5.75 -19.59 -4.78
N ASP A 256 -5.05 -19.18 -3.72
CA ASP A 256 -5.27 -17.90 -3.01
C ASP A 256 -4.75 -16.67 -3.79
N PHE A 257 -4.02 -16.89 -4.89
CA PHE A 257 -3.51 -15.83 -5.75
C PHE A 257 -4.50 -15.58 -6.90
N ARG A 258 -5.11 -14.39 -6.90
CA ARG A 258 -6.24 -14.06 -7.78
C ARG A 258 -5.84 -13.02 -8.80
N VAL A 259 -5.89 -13.38 -10.09
CA VAL A 259 -5.84 -12.42 -11.19
C VAL A 259 -7.27 -11.99 -11.51
N VAL A 260 -7.57 -10.70 -11.38
CA VAL A 260 -8.91 -10.16 -11.58
C VAL A 260 -8.98 -9.34 -12.87
N GLU A 261 -9.63 -9.89 -13.89
CA GLU A 261 -9.87 -9.20 -15.17
C GLU A 261 -10.83 -8.01 -15.01
N ARG A 262 -11.79 -8.13 -14.09
CA ARG A 262 -12.71 -7.08 -13.68
C ARG A 262 -12.73 -7.02 -12.15
N ILE A 263 -12.72 -5.81 -11.61
CA ILE A 263 -12.51 -5.50 -10.19
C ILE A 263 -13.78 -5.83 -9.34
N PHE A 264 -14.42 -6.97 -9.60
CA PHE A 264 -15.74 -7.35 -9.07
C PHE A 264 -15.75 -8.79 -8.59
N ASN A 265 -14.98 -9.11 -7.56
CA ASN A 265 -15.14 -10.37 -6.83
C ASN A 265 -15.25 -10.12 -5.32
N LYS A 266 -15.62 -11.15 -4.57
CA LYS A 266 -15.75 -11.06 -3.10
C LYS A 266 -14.41 -10.84 -2.39
N ILE A 267 -13.27 -10.88 -3.11
CA ILE A 267 -11.93 -10.72 -2.54
C ILE A 267 -11.47 -9.28 -2.62
N TYR A 268 -11.63 -8.60 -3.75
CA TYR A 268 -11.14 -7.24 -3.93
C TYR A 268 -12.02 -6.40 -4.85
N MET A 269 -12.23 -5.15 -4.44
CA MET A 269 -12.87 -4.09 -5.24
C MET A 269 -12.06 -2.79 -5.14
N GLN A 270 -12.13 -1.96 -6.17
CA GLN A 270 -11.49 -0.66 -6.26
C GLN A 270 -12.55 0.35 -6.65
N VAL A 271 -12.51 1.48 -5.98
CA VAL A 271 -13.27 2.67 -6.32
C VAL A 271 -12.24 3.74 -6.70
N LEU A 272 -12.36 4.32 -7.89
CA LEU A 272 -11.62 5.52 -8.27
C LEU A 272 -12.59 6.69 -8.22
N VAL A 273 -12.44 7.57 -7.22
CA VAL A 273 -13.41 8.64 -6.97
C VAL A 273 -13.10 9.83 -7.88
N GLY A 274 -14.07 10.22 -8.69
CA GLY A 274 -13.93 11.30 -9.68
C GLY A 274 -13.32 10.84 -11.01
N GLY A 275 -12.78 11.80 -11.77
CA GLY A 275 -11.98 11.56 -12.96
C GLY A 275 -12.65 10.71 -14.07
N THR A 276 -11.87 9.78 -14.63
CA THR A 276 -12.22 8.97 -15.82
C THR A 276 -13.28 7.88 -15.58
N GLU A 277 -13.72 7.73 -14.32
CA GLU A 277 -14.63 6.68 -13.91
C GLU A 277 -16.07 7.18 -13.86
N ARG A 278 -16.85 6.87 -14.90
CA ARG A 278 -18.22 7.41 -15.04
C ARG A 278 -19.21 7.02 -13.94
N ASP A 279 -18.96 5.94 -13.18
CA ASP A 279 -19.90 5.43 -12.16
C ASP A 279 -19.20 4.98 -10.86
N TRP A 280 -18.35 5.84 -10.30
CA TRP A 280 -17.71 5.56 -9.02
C TRP A 280 -18.72 5.47 -7.86
N ARG A 281 -19.83 6.22 -7.90
CA ARG A 281 -20.92 6.11 -6.92
C ARG A 281 -21.62 4.76 -6.98
N GLY A 282 -21.86 4.22 -8.17
CA GLY A 282 -22.36 2.86 -8.35
C GLY A 282 -21.41 1.81 -7.82
N ARG A 283 -20.09 2.02 -7.98
CA ARG A 283 -19.09 1.12 -7.39
C ARG A 283 -19.04 1.19 -5.87
N MET A 284 -19.16 2.38 -5.27
CA MET A 284 -19.34 2.51 -3.82
C MET A 284 -20.55 1.70 -3.34
N ARG A 285 -21.71 1.83 -3.99
CA ARG A 285 -22.89 1.00 -3.67
C ARG A 285 -22.58 -0.49 -3.78
N GLN A 286 -21.88 -0.93 -4.82
CA GLN A 286 -21.50 -2.33 -4.94
C GLN A 286 -20.54 -2.80 -3.83
N VAL A 287 -19.63 -1.94 -3.36
CA VAL A 287 -18.80 -2.25 -2.19
C VAL A 287 -19.66 -2.38 -0.93
N SER A 288 -20.61 -1.47 -0.71
CA SER A 288 -21.57 -1.55 0.41
C SER A 288 -22.38 -2.83 0.38
N ASP A 289 -22.88 -3.22 -0.79
CA ASP A 289 -23.75 -4.39 -0.96
C ASP A 289 -22.98 -5.71 -0.87
N ARG A 290 -21.78 -5.77 -1.47
CA ARG A 290 -21.00 -7.02 -1.57
C ARG A 290 -20.09 -7.27 -0.39
N ARG A 291 -19.67 -6.21 0.32
CA ARG A 291 -18.72 -6.25 1.43
C ARG A 291 -17.51 -7.14 1.12
N PRO A 292 -16.68 -6.77 0.11
CA PRO A 292 -15.53 -7.58 -0.28
C PRO A 292 -14.53 -7.71 0.87
N LEU A 293 -13.68 -8.74 0.83
CA LEU A 293 -12.60 -8.92 1.81
C LEU A 293 -11.74 -7.66 1.89
N PHE A 294 -11.22 -7.21 0.76
CA PHE A 294 -10.45 -5.99 0.62
C PHE A 294 -11.14 -5.02 -0.33
N PHE A 295 -10.99 -3.74 -0.08
CA PHE A 295 -11.19 -2.74 -1.12
C PHE A 295 -10.28 -1.54 -0.91
N ASN A 296 -10.15 -0.72 -1.95
CA ASN A 296 -9.50 0.58 -1.84
C ASN A 296 -10.38 1.69 -2.46
N VAL A 297 -10.20 2.90 -1.95
CA VAL A 297 -10.88 4.10 -2.46
C VAL A 297 -9.82 5.14 -2.82
N ASN A 298 -9.45 5.21 -4.10
CA ASN A 298 -8.39 6.10 -4.53
C ASN A 298 -8.96 7.42 -5.07
N ASP A 299 -8.38 8.55 -4.69
CA ASP A 299 -8.78 9.84 -5.22
C ASP A 299 -8.26 10.04 -6.65
N GLN A 300 -9.20 10.28 -7.57
CA GLN A 300 -8.93 10.80 -8.91
C GLN A 300 -9.73 12.08 -9.13
N PHE A 301 -9.81 12.88 -8.06
CA PHE A 301 -10.74 13.99 -8.02
C PHE A 301 -10.58 14.93 -9.19
N THR A 302 -11.71 15.35 -9.76
CA THR A 302 -11.72 16.44 -10.71
C THR A 302 -11.54 17.76 -9.96
N LYS A 303 -10.79 18.69 -10.55
CA LYS A 303 -10.50 19.97 -9.88
C LYS A 303 -11.78 20.75 -9.58
N ASP A 304 -12.78 20.64 -10.44
CA ASP A 304 -14.02 21.43 -10.38
C ASP A 304 -15.05 20.85 -9.40
N ASP A 305 -15.01 19.54 -9.13
CA ASP A 305 -15.96 18.85 -8.23
C ASP A 305 -15.31 18.30 -6.94
N TYR A 306 -14.09 18.74 -6.59
CA TYR A 306 -13.31 18.19 -5.46
C TYR A 306 -14.12 18.06 -4.17
N GLU A 307 -14.76 19.14 -3.71
CA GLU A 307 -15.53 19.16 -2.45
C GLU A 307 -16.73 18.20 -2.49
N VAL A 308 -17.39 18.08 -3.64
CA VAL A 308 -18.56 17.21 -3.82
C VAL A 308 -18.16 15.74 -3.86
N GLU A 309 -17.05 15.44 -4.55
CA GLU A 309 -16.49 14.10 -4.64
C GLU A 309 -15.92 13.65 -3.29
N LEU A 310 -15.23 14.54 -2.59
CA LEU A 310 -14.73 14.33 -1.23
C LEU A 310 -15.87 14.06 -0.25
N ALA A 311 -16.88 14.94 -0.18
CA ALA A 311 -17.99 14.78 0.75
C ALA A 311 -18.73 13.45 0.53
N ALA A 312 -18.94 13.05 -0.73
CA ALA A 312 -19.57 11.77 -1.05
C ALA A 312 -18.70 10.56 -0.67
N MET A 313 -17.37 10.67 -0.81
CA MET A 313 -16.44 9.64 -0.35
C MET A 313 -16.48 9.47 1.16
N ILE A 314 -16.42 10.57 1.92
CA ILE A 314 -16.51 10.55 3.38
C ILE A 314 -17.84 10.00 3.85
N ASP A 315 -18.95 10.45 3.28
CA ASP A 315 -20.28 9.95 3.58
C ASP A 315 -20.44 8.44 3.27
N PHE A 316 -19.77 7.94 2.23
CA PHE A 316 -19.68 6.50 1.97
C PHE A 316 -18.86 5.76 3.06
N LEU A 317 -17.69 6.28 3.44
CA LEU A 317 -16.83 5.65 4.44
C LEU A 317 -17.46 5.67 5.83
N GLU A 318 -18.14 6.76 6.22
CA GLU A 318 -18.89 6.88 7.48
C GLU A 318 -20.01 5.82 7.55
N ARG A 319 -20.77 5.61 6.47
CA ARG A 319 -21.76 4.53 6.42
C ARG A 319 -21.16 3.13 6.48
N MET A 320 -19.95 2.95 5.93
CA MET A 320 -19.27 1.66 5.95
C MET A 320 -18.72 1.34 7.34
N PHE A 321 -18.21 2.34 8.06
CA PHE A 321 -17.52 2.23 9.35
C PHE A 321 -17.96 3.37 10.30
N PRO A 322 -19.21 3.35 10.81
CA PRO A 322 -19.78 4.45 11.59
C PRO A 322 -19.26 4.51 13.02
N ASP A 323 -18.79 3.39 13.56
CA ASP A 323 -18.44 3.27 14.97
C ASP A 323 -17.00 3.79 15.21
N PRO A 324 -16.81 4.83 16.03
CA PRO A 324 -15.48 5.31 16.40
C PRO A 324 -14.66 4.26 17.15
N ILE A 325 -13.33 4.38 17.07
CA ILE A 325 -12.41 3.57 17.88
C ILE A 325 -12.03 4.32 19.17
N PRO A 326 -11.60 3.63 20.25
CA PRO A 326 -11.24 4.29 21.52
C PRO A 326 -10.14 5.36 21.41
N GLN A 327 -9.31 5.28 20.38
CA GLN A 327 -8.20 6.21 20.11
C GLN A 327 -8.63 7.46 19.32
N GLU A 328 -9.87 7.54 18.85
CA GLU A 328 -10.40 8.76 18.24
C GLU A 328 -10.72 9.79 19.32
N ARG A 329 -10.21 11.01 19.12
CA ARG A 329 -10.51 12.18 19.95
C ARG A 329 -11.66 12.96 19.33
N ASP A 330 -12.48 13.53 20.21
CA ASP A 330 -13.60 14.42 19.86
C ASP A 330 -13.14 15.75 19.26
#